data_AF-A0AAD6PNN2-F1
#
_entry.id   AF-A0AAD6PNN2-F1
#
_cell.length_a   1.000
_cell.length_b   1.000
_cell.length_c   1.000
_cell.angle_alpha   90.00
_cell.angle_beta   90.00
_cell.angle_gamma   90.00
#
_symmetry.space_group_name_H-M   'P 1'
#
loop_
_entity.id
_entity.type
_entity.pdbx_description
1 polymer ?
#
loop_
_entity_poly.entity_id
_entity_poly.type
_entity_poly.pdbx_seq_one_letter_code
_entity_poly.pdbx_strand_id
1 'polypeptide(L)'
;MRIPFRVPTYFFKIRPCIGSELFVFNADTRNSNQLSILPGFNLSLNLCLQLRNLPPDLPFGVTRSYCVLYSSMSFQDSKENGETKGQFLWENRTLDSDNLIRMNEKLLHHVTECSTKKTTNSKRGREKDIDSDEIITGFACFDLIDARKGFSNCLLDVSRFPVGSYRIKWQSCCIDSQGSYWSLLPLNAGPVFTVQKPTAV
;
A
#
# COMPACT_ATOMS: atom_id res chain seq x y z
N MET A 1 34.56 36.71 -19.16
CA MET A 1 33.52 35.98 -19.91
C MET A 1 32.19 36.12 -19.16
N ARG A 2 31.15 36.70 -19.77
CA ARG A 2 29.76 36.67 -19.25
C ARG A 2 28.96 35.72 -20.12
N ILE A 3 28.60 34.55 -19.60
CA ILE A 3 27.75 33.60 -20.32
C ILE A 3 26.31 34.12 -20.19
N PRO A 4 25.60 34.39 -21.30
CA PRO A 4 24.20 34.79 -21.24
C PRO A 4 23.37 33.61 -20.71
N PHE A 5 22.59 33.85 -19.66
CA PHE A 5 21.69 32.87 -19.07
C PHE A 5 20.52 32.64 -20.03
N ARG A 6 20.66 31.68 -20.95
CA ARG A 6 19.54 31.22 -21.79
C ARG A 6 18.73 30.22 -20.98
N VAL A 7 17.52 30.62 -20.58
CA VAL A 7 16.56 29.72 -19.95
C VAL A 7 16.22 28.61 -20.96
N PRO A 8 16.30 27.32 -20.58
CA PRO A 8 15.96 26.22 -21.49
C PRO A 8 14.50 26.33 -21.98
N THR A 9 14.26 26.01 -23.26
CA THR A 9 12.92 25.99 -23.88
C THR A 9 11.95 25.07 -23.14
N TYR A 10 12.47 24.05 -22.45
CA TYR A 10 11.72 23.12 -21.63
C TYR A 10 12.27 23.16 -20.21
N PHE A 11 11.50 23.77 -19.31
CA PHE A 11 11.77 23.67 -17.88
C PHE A 11 11.15 22.37 -17.37
N PHE A 12 11.97 21.42 -16.94
CA PHE A 12 11.47 20.26 -16.22
C PHE A 12 10.96 20.72 -14.87
N LYS A 13 9.64 20.87 -14.74
CA LYS A 13 9.01 21.08 -13.43
C LYS A 13 8.96 19.74 -12.73
N ILE A 14 9.80 19.57 -11.72
CA ILE A 14 9.76 18.37 -10.86
C ILE A 14 8.40 18.34 -10.17
N ARG A 15 7.73 17.19 -10.24
CA ARG A 15 6.46 16.99 -9.54
C ARG A 15 6.68 17.11 -8.03
N PRO A 16 5.76 17.76 -7.28
CA PRO A 16 5.85 17.76 -5.82
C PRO A 16 5.94 16.33 -5.28
N CYS A 17 6.86 16.08 -4.36
CA CYS A 17 7.01 14.77 -3.71
C CYS A 17 5.91 14.60 -2.66
N ILE A 18 4.76 14.09 -3.07
CA ILE A 18 3.64 13.79 -2.17
C ILE A 18 3.91 12.43 -1.53
N GLY A 19 3.89 12.42 -0.20
CA GLY A 19 4.04 11.21 0.59
C GLY A 19 2.69 10.72 1.13
N SER A 20 2.67 9.49 1.60
CA SER A 20 1.50 8.88 2.21
C SER A 20 1.90 8.08 3.45
N GLU A 21 1.03 8.08 4.44
CA GLU A 21 1.10 7.20 5.60
C GLU A 21 -0.14 6.33 5.64
N LEU A 22 0.04 5.04 5.91
CA LEU A 22 -1.07 4.10 6.05
C LEU A 22 -1.16 3.58 7.48
N PHE A 23 -2.31 3.80 8.11
CA PHE A 23 -2.67 3.25 9.41
C PHE A 23 -3.66 2.12 9.22
N VAL A 24 -3.42 0.99 9.88
CA VAL A 24 -4.18 -0.24 9.70
C VAL A 24 -4.64 -0.74 11.05
N PHE A 25 -5.92 -1.05 11.15
CA PHE A 25 -6.57 -1.53 12.37
C PHE A 25 -7.31 -2.83 12.07
N ASN A 26 -7.44 -3.67 13.10
CA ASN A 26 -8.27 -4.86 12.99
C ASN A 26 -9.74 -4.42 12.87
N ALA A 27 -10.48 -4.98 11.92
CA ALA A 27 -11.92 -4.77 11.85
C ALA A 27 -12.66 -5.46 13.00
N ASP A 28 -12.07 -6.53 13.56
CA ASP A 28 -12.62 -7.22 14.73
C ASP A 28 -12.35 -6.40 16.01
N THR A 29 -13.44 -6.00 16.66
CA THR A 29 -13.42 -5.11 17.85
C THR A 29 -12.87 -5.76 19.12
N ARG A 30 -12.54 -7.06 19.09
CA ARG A 30 -12.09 -7.80 20.28
C ARG A 30 -10.70 -7.42 20.76
N ASN A 31 -9.84 -6.90 19.87
CA ASN A 31 -8.50 -6.40 20.21
C ASN A 31 -8.06 -5.35 19.17
N SER A 32 -8.44 -4.09 19.38
CA SER A 32 -8.16 -2.99 18.42
C SER A 32 -6.68 -2.72 18.17
N ASN A 33 -5.81 -3.10 19.10
CA ASN A 33 -4.39 -2.72 19.08
C ASN A 33 -3.48 -3.78 18.46
N GLN A 34 -3.96 -5.00 18.25
CA GLN A 34 -3.14 -6.09 17.72
C GLN A 34 -3.83 -6.72 16.51
N LEU A 35 -3.13 -6.75 15.37
CA LEU A 35 -3.56 -7.48 14.19
C LEU A 35 -3.26 -8.97 14.41
N SER A 36 -4.16 -9.69 15.07
CA SER A 36 -4.03 -11.12 15.30
C SER A 36 -5.24 -11.89 14.79
N ILE A 37 -4.97 -13.05 14.20
CA ILE A 37 -5.97 -13.95 13.66
C ILE A 37 -5.63 -15.40 14.01
N LEU A 38 -6.64 -16.27 13.98
CA LEU A 38 -6.44 -17.71 14.02
C LEU A 38 -6.14 -18.24 12.61
N PRO A 39 -5.48 -19.42 12.49
CA PRO A 39 -5.24 -20.05 11.20
C PRO A 39 -6.56 -20.38 10.51
N GLY A 40 -6.61 -20.30 9.18
CA GLY A 40 -7.81 -20.58 8.39
C GLY A 40 -8.78 -19.39 8.23
N PHE A 41 -8.48 -18.23 8.84
CA PHE A 41 -9.31 -17.03 8.72
C PHE A 41 -8.71 -15.98 7.78
N ASN A 42 -9.58 -15.17 7.19
CA ASN A 42 -9.18 -13.98 6.45
C ASN A 42 -8.91 -12.82 7.41
N LEU A 43 -8.01 -11.93 7.04
CA LEU A 43 -7.70 -10.73 7.81
C LEU A 43 -8.55 -9.56 7.29
N SER A 44 -9.50 -9.11 8.12
CA SER A 44 -10.32 -7.93 7.83
C SER A 44 -9.70 -6.68 8.46
N LEU A 45 -9.47 -5.66 7.63
CA LEU A 45 -8.71 -4.46 7.97
C LEU A 45 -9.54 -3.21 7.77
N ASN A 46 -9.51 -2.33 8.77
CA ASN A 46 -9.88 -0.92 8.62
C ASN A 46 -8.62 -0.10 8.33
N LEU A 47 -8.66 0.74 7.31
CA LEU A 47 -7.53 1.48 6.78
C LEU A 47 -7.78 2.98 6.90
N CYS A 48 -6.75 3.72 7.30
CA CYS A 48 -6.71 5.17 7.22
C CYS A 48 -5.46 5.59 6.44
N LEU A 49 -5.66 6.20 5.27
CA LEU A 49 -4.59 6.76 4.46
C LEU A 49 -4.48 8.26 4.76
N GLN A 50 -3.26 8.75 5.00
CA GLN A 50 -3.00 10.18 5.21
C GLN A 50 -1.94 10.68 4.23
N LEU A 51 -2.29 11.69 3.43
CA LEU A 51 -1.37 12.35 2.50
C LEU A 51 -0.52 13.40 3.25
N ARG A 52 0.79 13.36 2.98
CA ARG A 52 1.79 14.28 3.52
C ARG A 52 2.44 15.06 2.39
N ASN A 53 2.94 16.25 2.73
CA ASN A 53 3.59 17.16 1.77
C ASN A 53 2.69 17.55 0.58
N LEU A 54 1.36 17.50 0.75
CA LEU A 54 0.42 17.99 -0.25
C LEU A 54 0.51 19.53 -0.30
N PRO A 55 0.89 20.12 -1.44
CA PRO A 55 0.94 21.57 -1.60
C PRO A 55 -0.45 22.17 -1.35
N PRO A 56 -0.56 23.30 -0.64
CA PRO A 56 -1.85 23.97 -0.42
C PRO A 56 -2.50 24.40 -1.74
N ASP A 57 -1.70 24.79 -2.73
CA ASP A 57 -2.15 25.26 -4.04
C ASP A 57 -2.00 24.18 -5.13
N LEU A 58 -2.31 22.92 -4.84
CA LEU A 58 -2.24 21.88 -5.87
C LEU A 58 -3.31 22.18 -6.94
N PRO A 59 -2.94 22.66 -8.15
CA PRO A 59 -3.91 23.27 -9.08
C PRO A 59 -4.92 22.26 -9.62
N PHE A 60 -4.58 20.97 -9.51
CA PHE A 60 -5.35 19.88 -10.09
C PHE A 60 -6.17 19.14 -9.04
N GLY A 61 -6.05 19.45 -7.74
CA GLY A 61 -6.76 18.75 -6.66
C GLY A 61 -6.50 17.23 -6.62
N VAL A 62 -6.94 16.56 -5.55
CA VAL A 62 -6.91 15.10 -5.47
C VAL A 62 -8.34 14.61 -5.36
N THR A 63 -8.77 13.74 -6.27
CA THR A 63 -10.16 13.28 -6.34
C THR A 63 -10.36 11.95 -5.61
N ARG A 64 -9.43 11.01 -5.79
CA ARG A 64 -9.45 9.69 -5.17
C ARG A 64 -8.04 9.22 -4.86
N SER A 65 -7.93 8.33 -3.89
CA SER A 65 -6.70 7.62 -3.61
C SER A 65 -6.94 6.13 -3.50
N TYR A 66 -5.93 5.34 -3.84
CA TYR A 66 -5.98 3.89 -3.83
C TYR A 66 -4.74 3.36 -3.12
N CYS A 67 -4.89 2.20 -2.50
CA CYS A 67 -3.80 1.47 -1.90
C CYS A 67 -3.85 0.01 -2.35
N VAL A 68 -2.68 -0.58 -2.53
CA VAL A 68 -2.50 -2.01 -2.66
C VAL A 68 -1.73 -2.54 -1.45
N LEU A 69 -2.19 -3.66 -0.91
CA LEU A 69 -1.65 -4.34 0.27
C LEU A 69 -1.15 -5.71 -0.16
N TYR A 70 0.12 -6.02 0.08
CA TYR A 70 0.76 -7.28 -0.26
C TYR A 70 1.18 -8.02 1.01
N SER A 71 0.95 -9.33 1.04
CA SER A 71 1.59 -10.20 2.02
C SER A 71 1.96 -11.53 1.40
N SER A 72 3.06 -12.11 1.87
CA SER A 72 3.52 -13.44 1.47
C SER A 72 3.99 -14.19 2.70
N MET A 73 4.00 -15.52 2.63
CA MET A 73 4.57 -16.37 3.67
C MET A 73 6.09 -16.13 3.81
N SER A 74 6.78 -15.72 2.75
CA SER A 74 8.18 -15.28 2.80
C SER A 74 8.40 -13.96 3.56
N PHE A 75 7.34 -13.18 3.81
CA PHE A 75 7.42 -11.94 4.59
C PHE A 75 7.29 -12.19 6.10
N GLN A 76 7.60 -13.41 6.54
CA GLN A 76 7.62 -13.76 7.95
C GLN A 76 8.70 -12.93 8.66
N ASP A 77 8.28 -12.13 9.63
CA ASP A 77 9.19 -11.34 10.45
C ASP A 77 9.95 -12.31 11.37
N SER A 78 11.28 -12.41 11.23
CA SER A 78 12.07 -13.17 12.17
C SER A 78 11.94 -12.47 13.52
N LYS A 79 11.50 -13.21 14.55
CA LYS A 79 11.62 -12.75 15.94
C LYS A 79 13.10 -12.81 16.33
N GLU A 80 13.94 -11.96 15.76
CA GLU A 80 15.28 -11.77 16.26
C GLU A 80 15.28 -10.58 17.23
N ASN A 81 15.74 -10.92 18.42
CA ASN A 81 16.04 -10.14 19.60
C ASN A 81 16.18 -8.62 19.41
N GLY A 82 15.73 -7.87 20.43
CA GLY A 82 16.01 -6.45 20.54
C GLY A 82 17.50 -6.16 20.35
N GLU A 83 17.78 -4.99 19.75
CA GLU A 83 19.10 -4.40 19.48
C GLU A 83 19.67 -4.60 18.07
N THR A 84 19.05 -3.95 17.07
CA THR A 84 19.81 -3.18 16.03
C THR A 84 18.87 -2.26 15.25
N LYS A 85 18.41 -1.19 15.91
CA LYS A 85 17.68 -0.08 15.26
C LYS A 85 18.64 0.75 14.40
N GLY A 86 18.94 0.30 13.19
CA GLY A 86 19.65 1.16 12.24
C GLY A 86 20.17 0.46 10.98
N GLN A 87 20.63 -0.78 11.10
CA GLN A 87 21.35 -1.45 10.00
C GLN A 87 20.42 -2.30 9.11
N PHE A 88 19.31 -2.82 9.66
CA PHE A 88 18.31 -3.61 8.94
C PHE A 88 17.50 -2.84 7.87
N LEU A 89 17.65 -1.52 7.79
CA LEU A 89 16.83 -0.64 6.94
C LEU A 89 17.39 -0.41 5.54
N TRP A 90 18.64 -0.84 5.26
CA TRP A 90 19.31 -0.62 3.97
C TRP A 90 19.50 -1.89 3.14
N GLU A 91 19.86 -3.02 3.73
CA GLU A 91 20.11 -4.27 2.97
C GLU A 91 18.84 -4.88 2.35
N ASN A 92 17.65 -4.59 2.90
CA ASN A 92 16.37 -5.03 2.31
C ASN A 92 15.89 -4.17 1.13
N ARG A 93 16.47 -2.99 0.86
CA ARG A 93 15.88 -2.03 -0.11
C ARG A 93 15.99 -2.48 -1.57
N THR A 94 16.99 -3.27 -1.94
CA THR A 94 17.17 -3.74 -3.32
C THR A 94 16.16 -4.82 -3.68
N LEU A 95 15.89 -5.78 -2.78
CA LEU A 95 14.81 -6.77 -2.92
C LEU A 95 13.41 -6.13 -2.77
N ASP A 96 13.30 -5.01 -2.06
CA ASP A 96 12.04 -4.24 -1.94
C ASP A 96 11.68 -3.47 -3.21
N SER A 97 12.65 -3.05 -4.02
CA SER A 97 12.40 -2.23 -5.21
C SER A 97 11.57 -2.94 -6.26
N ASP A 98 11.90 -4.19 -6.57
CA ASP A 98 11.15 -4.98 -7.55
C ASP A 98 9.72 -5.25 -7.08
N ASN A 99 9.54 -5.49 -5.77
CA ASN A 99 8.23 -5.61 -5.15
C ASN A 99 7.43 -4.31 -5.26
N LEU A 100 8.04 -3.15 -4.98
CA LEU A 100 7.38 -1.84 -5.10
C LEU A 100 6.98 -1.52 -6.54
N ILE A 101 7.81 -1.85 -7.52
CA ILE A 101 7.49 -1.68 -8.94
C ILE A 101 6.29 -2.56 -9.31
N ARG A 102 6.35 -3.86 -9.00
CA ARG A 102 5.25 -4.81 -9.26
C ARG A 102 3.96 -4.38 -8.57
N MET A 103 4.03 -3.86 -7.34
CA MET A 103 2.89 -3.30 -6.61
C MET A 103 2.29 -2.09 -7.32
N ASN A 104 3.14 -1.15 -7.74
CA ASN A 104 2.69 0.05 -8.43
C ASN A 104 2.07 -0.27 -9.80
N GLU A 105 2.61 -1.25 -10.53
CA GLU A 105 2.04 -1.73 -11.79
C GLU A 105 0.65 -2.35 -11.58
N LYS A 106 0.49 -3.25 -10.59
CA LYS A 106 -0.83 -3.81 -10.27
C LYS A 106 -1.82 -2.74 -9.81
N LEU A 107 -1.36 -1.74 -9.06
CA LEU A 107 -2.20 -0.62 -8.62
C LEU A 107 -2.64 0.26 -9.80
N LEU A 108 -1.74 0.59 -10.72
CA LEU A 108 -2.08 1.32 -11.94
C LEU A 108 -3.10 0.56 -12.79
N HIS A 109 -2.91 -0.74 -12.98
CA HIS A 109 -3.85 -1.59 -13.70
C HIS A 109 -5.23 -1.58 -13.04
N HIS A 110 -5.29 -1.78 -11.72
CA HIS A 110 -6.54 -1.75 -10.95
C HIS A 110 -7.28 -0.41 -11.09
N VAL A 111 -6.56 0.72 -10.98
CA VAL A 111 -7.15 2.05 -11.12
C VAL A 111 -7.69 2.27 -12.53
N THR A 112 -6.98 1.80 -13.55
CA THR A 112 -7.38 1.91 -14.96
C THR A 112 -8.60 1.04 -15.27
N GLU A 113 -8.69 -0.16 -14.68
CA GLU A 113 -9.88 -0.99 -14.79
C GLU A 113 -11.09 -0.35 -14.08
N CYS A 114 -10.89 0.24 -12.91
CA CYS A 114 -11.95 0.90 -12.16
C CYS A 114 -12.48 2.15 -12.89
N SER A 115 -11.65 2.86 -13.64
CA SER A 115 -12.08 4.03 -14.41
C SER A 115 -12.81 3.67 -15.70
N THR A 116 -12.49 2.52 -16.31
CA THR A 116 -13.09 2.03 -17.56
C THR A 116 -14.39 1.24 -17.33
N LYS A 117 -14.56 0.60 -16.17
CA LYS A 117 -15.78 -0.13 -15.79
C LYS A 117 -16.90 0.80 -15.29
N LYS A 118 -17.42 1.68 -16.16
CA LYS A 118 -18.84 2.09 -16.05
C LYS A 118 -19.69 0.89 -16.50
N THR A 119 -20.47 0.34 -15.57
CA THR A 119 -21.52 -0.66 -15.81
C THR A 119 -21.10 -1.91 -16.59
N THR A 120 -20.49 -2.88 -15.90
CA THR A 120 -20.82 -4.30 -16.08
C THR A 120 -20.18 -5.09 -14.93
N ASN A 121 -20.99 -5.92 -14.29
CA ASN A 121 -20.56 -6.89 -13.27
C ASN A 121 -19.63 -7.92 -13.94
N SER A 122 -18.37 -7.55 -14.13
CA SER A 122 -17.36 -8.45 -14.67
C SER A 122 -16.57 -9.07 -13.51
N LYS A 123 -16.74 -10.39 -13.41
CA LYS A 123 -16.13 -11.33 -12.48
C LYS A 123 -14.71 -10.94 -12.11
N ARG A 124 -14.40 -10.95 -10.80
CA ARG A 124 -13.04 -10.90 -10.25
C ARG A 124 -12.21 -12.01 -10.89
N GLY A 125 -11.50 -11.69 -11.96
CA GLY A 125 -10.54 -12.58 -12.59
C GLY A 125 -9.41 -12.83 -11.61
N ARG A 126 -9.33 -14.06 -11.11
CA ARG A 126 -8.13 -14.54 -10.43
C ARG A 126 -7.05 -14.64 -11.50
N GLU A 127 -6.20 -13.63 -11.61
CA GLU A 127 -4.95 -13.74 -12.33
C GLU A 127 -4.08 -14.72 -11.53
N LYS A 128 -4.07 -15.99 -11.98
CA LYS A 128 -3.20 -17.03 -11.46
C LYS A 128 -1.82 -16.81 -12.09
N ASP A 129 -1.05 -15.91 -11.50
CA ASP A 129 0.39 -15.96 -11.65
C ASP A 129 0.87 -17.17 -10.85
N ILE A 130 1.30 -18.22 -11.55
CA ILE A 130 2.02 -19.35 -10.96
C ILE A 130 3.43 -18.83 -10.65
N ASP A 131 3.58 -18.29 -9.46
CA ASP A 131 4.87 -18.07 -8.82
C ASP A 131 4.81 -18.80 -7.47
N SER A 132 5.87 -19.52 -7.14
CA SER A 132 5.92 -20.51 -6.05
C SER A 132 5.81 -19.90 -4.64
N ASP A 133 5.61 -18.59 -4.55
CA ASP A 133 5.32 -17.83 -3.35
C ASP A 133 4.05 -16.99 -3.63
N GLU A 134 2.88 -17.54 -3.29
CA GLU A 134 1.55 -16.96 -3.60
C GLU A 134 1.38 -15.60 -2.89
N ILE A 135 1.81 -14.51 -3.52
CA ILE A 135 1.64 -13.16 -2.99
C ILE A 135 0.16 -12.81 -2.92
N ILE A 136 -0.35 -12.65 -1.71
CA ILE A 136 -1.71 -12.21 -1.46
C ILE A 136 -1.80 -10.71 -1.66
N THR A 137 -2.77 -10.29 -2.47
CA THR A 137 -3.00 -8.89 -2.80
C THR A 137 -4.40 -8.45 -2.38
N GLY A 138 -4.49 -7.30 -1.72
CA GLY A 138 -5.75 -6.59 -1.45
C GLY A 138 -5.69 -5.16 -1.99
N PHE A 139 -6.82 -4.67 -2.48
CA PHE A 139 -6.95 -3.29 -2.96
C PHE A 139 -7.96 -2.52 -2.11
N ALA A 140 -7.69 -1.25 -1.87
CA ALA A 140 -8.58 -0.34 -1.17
C ALA A 140 -8.69 0.98 -1.94
N CYS A 141 -9.92 1.48 -2.06
CA CYS A 141 -10.23 2.80 -2.60
C CYS A 141 -10.67 3.71 -1.46
N PHE A 142 -10.16 4.93 -1.44
CA PHE A 142 -10.39 5.92 -0.39
C PHE A 142 -10.97 7.19 -1.00
N ASP A 143 -12.10 7.61 -0.44
CA ASP A 143 -12.60 8.96 -0.62
C ASP A 143 -11.91 9.86 0.41
N LEU A 144 -11.25 10.91 -0.09
CA LEU A 144 -10.46 11.80 0.75
C LEU A 144 -11.35 12.87 1.40
N ILE A 145 -11.26 12.97 2.72
CA ILE A 145 -11.72 14.07 3.54
C ILE A 145 -10.64 15.15 3.52
N ASP A 146 -11.05 16.39 3.19
CA ASP A 146 -10.19 17.57 3.07
C ASP A 146 -8.97 17.37 2.16
N ALA A 147 -9.09 16.49 1.15
CA ALA A 147 -8.03 16.08 0.25
C ALA A 147 -6.76 15.50 0.94
N ARG A 148 -6.83 15.14 2.23
CA ARG A 148 -5.67 14.70 3.01
C ARG A 148 -5.82 13.36 3.68
N LYS A 149 -7.02 12.98 4.12
CA LYS A 149 -7.21 11.74 4.87
C LYS A 149 -8.36 10.94 4.27
N GLY A 150 -8.20 9.64 4.12
CA GLY A 150 -9.26 8.76 3.65
C GLY A 150 -9.39 7.53 4.52
N PHE A 151 -10.58 6.94 4.55
CA PHE A 151 -10.84 5.69 5.24
C PHE A 151 -11.39 4.65 4.27
N SER A 152 -11.00 3.40 4.44
CA SER A 152 -11.46 2.29 3.62
C SER A 152 -11.30 0.97 4.36
N ASN A 153 -11.90 -0.10 3.85
CA ASN A 153 -11.76 -1.44 4.40
C ASN A 153 -11.12 -2.36 3.37
N CYS A 154 -10.33 -3.33 3.83
CA CYS A 154 -9.71 -4.34 2.97
C CYS A 154 -9.81 -5.72 3.61
N LEU A 155 -9.99 -6.75 2.79
CA LEU A 155 -9.95 -8.14 3.20
C LEU A 155 -8.76 -8.82 2.53
N LEU A 156 -7.86 -9.40 3.32
CA LEU A 156 -6.73 -10.18 2.84
C LEU A 156 -6.97 -11.67 3.11
N ASP A 157 -6.86 -12.49 2.07
CA ASP A 157 -6.96 -13.95 2.19
C ASP A 157 -5.62 -14.53 2.65
N VAL A 158 -5.43 -14.51 3.97
CA VAL A 158 -4.26 -15.08 4.65
C VAL A 158 -4.61 -16.41 5.33
N SER A 159 -5.72 -17.03 4.93
CA SER A 159 -6.26 -18.25 5.55
C SER A 159 -5.26 -19.41 5.53
N ARG A 160 -4.37 -19.45 4.53
CA ARG A 160 -3.32 -20.46 4.35
C ARG A 160 -2.02 -20.16 5.11
N PHE A 161 -1.90 -18.99 5.74
CA PHE A 161 -0.65 -18.60 6.38
C PHE A 161 -0.39 -19.49 7.61
N PRO A 162 0.83 -20.02 7.77
CA PRO A 162 1.18 -20.77 8.97
C PRO A 162 1.24 -19.84 10.19
N VAL A 163 1.39 -20.45 11.37
CA VAL A 163 1.57 -19.69 12.62
C VAL A 163 2.87 -18.89 12.53
N GLY A 164 2.77 -17.57 12.71
CA GLY A 164 3.89 -16.66 12.54
C GLY A 164 3.46 -15.20 12.57
N SER A 165 4.44 -14.30 12.50
CA SER A 165 4.22 -12.86 12.30
C SER A 165 4.63 -12.50 10.88
N TYR A 166 3.78 -11.77 10.16
CA TYR A 166 3.99 -11.45 8.75
C TYR A 166 3.81 -9.96 8.51
N ARG A 167 4.72 -9.38 7.71
CA ARG A 167 4.63 -7.99 7.28
C ARG A 167 3.61 -7.86 6.14
N ILE A 168 2.77 -6.83 6.23
CA ILE A 168 1.98 -6.36 5.09
C ILE A 168 2.79 -5.23 4.44
N LYS A 169 3.27 -5.44 3.21
CA LYS A 169 3.84 -4.36 2.40
C LYS A 169 2.69 -3.58 1.76
N TRP A 170 2.87 -2.29 1.52
CA TRP A 170 1.83 -1.47 0.92
C TRP A 170 2.41 -0.40 -0.01
N GLN A 171 1.62 -0.02 -1.01
CA GLN A 171 1.91 1.08 -1.92
C GLN A 171 0.61 1.82 -2.21
N SER A 172 0.70 3.13 -2.40
CA SER A 172 -0.49 3.94 -2.68
C SER A 172 -0.29 4.89 -3.86
N CYS A 173 -1.42 5.34 -4.38
CA CYS A 173 -1.49 6.32 -5.44
C CYS A 173 -2.68 7.26 -5.23
N CYS A 174 -2.68 8.37 -5.96
CA CYS A 174 -3.85 9.21 -6.09
C CYS A 174 -4.12 9.62 -7.54
N ILE A 175 -5.35 10.06 -7.78
CA ILE A 175 -5.82 10.55 -9.07
C ILE A 175 -6.17 12.01 -8.91
N ASP A 176 -5.62 12.86 -9.78
CA ASP A 176 -5.96 14.27 -9.81
C ASP A 176 -7.31 14.53 -10.53
N SER A 177 -7.78 15.77 -10.53
CA SER A 177 -9.03 16.13 -11.24
C SER A 177 -8.99 15.93 -12.75
N GLN A 178 -7.79 15.82 -13.33
CA GLN A 178 -7.59 15.58 -14.76
C GLN A 178 -7.52 14.07 -15.07
N GLY A 179 -7.61 13.21 -14.05
CA GLY A 179 -7.52 11.76 -14.21
C GLY A 179 -6.08 11.23 -14.28
N SER A 180 -5.08 12.05 -13.99
CA SER A 180 -3.68 11.60 -14.01
C SER A 180 -3.35 10.75 -12.80
N TYR A 181 -2.56 9.70 -13.01
CA TYR A 181 -2.03 8.84 -11.95
C TYR A 181 -0.81 9.45 -11.27
N TRP A 182 -0.81 9.42 -9.94
CA TRP A 182 0.30 9.85 -9.09
C TRP A 182 0.67 8.72 -8.13
N SER A 183 1.83 8.11 -8.35
CA SER A 183 2.42 7.20 -7.36
C SER A 183 2.87 8.01 -6.15
N LEU A 184 2.53 7.56 -4.94
CA LEU A 184 2.86 8.25 -3.70
C LEU A 184 4.04 7.57 -3.00
N LEU A 185 4.86 8.35 -2.32
CA LEU A 185 5.96 7.81 -1.53
C LEU A 185 5.42 7.26 -0.20
N PRO A 186 5.56 5.97 0.13
CA PRO A 186 5.20 5.45 1.44
C PRO A 186 6.18 5.99 2.49
N LEU A 187 5.65 6.64 3.53
CA LEU A 187 6.43 7.30 4.58
C LEU A 187 6.53 6.50 5.87
N ASN A 188 5.69 5.46 6.03
CA ASN A 188 5.76 4.53 7.14
C ASN A 188 5.84 3.08 6.64
N ALA A 189 6.51 2.25 7.43
CA ALA A 189 6.53 0.81 7.20
C ALA A 189 5.12 0.23 7.35
N GLY A 190 4.84 -0.84 6.62
CA GLY A 190 3.57 -1.53 6.74
C GLY A 190 3.42 -2.29 8.07
N PRO A 191 2.17 -2.54 8.48
CA PRO A 191 1.86 -3.21 9.73
C PRO A 191 2.29 -4.68 9.70
N VAL A 192 2.42 -5.27 10.89
CA VAL A 192 2.66 -6.70 11.06
C VAL A 192 1.41 -7.33 11.66
N PHE A 193 0.95 -8.44 11.10
CA PHE A 193 -0.09 -9.25 11.69
C PHE A 193 0.47 -10.59 12.18
N THR A 194 -0.20 -11.21 13.14
CA THR A 194 0.21 -12.49 13.72
C THR A 194 -0.88 -13.54 13.55
N VAL A 195 -0.51 -14.67 12.94
CA VAL A 195 -1.31 -15.89 12.97
C VAL A 195 -0.98 -16.64 14.26
N GLN A 196 -1.94 -16.70 15.18
CA GLN A 196 -1.75 -17.28 16.50
C GLN A 196 -2.00 -18.79 16.51
N LYS A 197 -1.39 -19.51 17.46
CA LYS A 197 -1.80 -20.89 17.72
C LYS A 197 -3.20 -20.90 18.36
N PRO A 198 -4.10 -21.81 17.97
CA PRO A 198 -5.33 -22.05 18.72
C PRO A 198 -4.95 -22.37 20.17
N THR A 199 -5.52 -21.64 21.13
CA THR A 199 -5.37 -22.00 22.54
C THR A 199 -6.25 -23.22 22.78
N ALA A 200 -5.64 -24.34 23.19
CA ALA A 200 -6.40 -25.52 23.59
C ALA A 200 -7.24 -25.17 24.82
N VAL A 201 -8.54 -25.46 24.76
CA VAL A 201 -9.49 -25.36 25.88
C VAL A 201 -9.64 -26.74 26.49
#